data_AF-A0AAW1XQ63-F1
#
_entry.id   AF-A0AAW1XQ63-F1
#
_cell.length_a   1.000
_cell.length_b   1.000
_cell.length_c   1.000
_cell.angle_alpha   90.00
_cell.angle_beta   90.00
_cell.angle_gamma   90.00
#
_symmetry.space_group_name_H-M   'P 1'
#
loop_
_entity.id
_entity.type
_entity.pdbx_description
1 polymer ?
#
loop_
_entity_poly.entity_id
_entity_poly.type
_entity_poly.pdbx_seq_one_letter_code
_entity_poly.pdbx_strand_id
1 'polypeptide(L)'
;MTSETTDKALIQIFCEVMGRARAIHAFPLLLLFQFFVIAAEANTLEYGYMQILMDEWDIKPPSWTSSDPCDGWEGIKCTNSRITSIALADMGLKGQLPTDIELLSELQIL
;
A
#
# COMPACT_ATOMS: atom_id res chain seq x y z
N MET A 1 7.37 -5.46 -17.36
CA MET A 1 6.41 -5.16 -18.45
C MET A 1 5.05 -4.66 -17.93
N THR A 2 4.94 -4.29 -16.65
CA THR A 2 3.65 -3.94 -16.01
C THR A 2 3.60 -2.49 -15.53
N SER A 3 4.71 -1.75 -15.46
CA SER A 3 4.73 -0.34 -15.07
C SER A 3 4.33 0.61 -16.21
N GLU A 4 4.70 0.28 -17.46
CA GLU A 4 4.43 1.15 -18.62
C GLU A 4 2.94 1.14 -19.04
N THR A 5 2.21 0.07 -18.74
CA THR A 5 0.79 -0.06 -19.11
C THR A 5 -0.12 0.73 -18.15
N THR A 6 0.25 0.82 -16.87
CA THR A 6 -0.47 1.59 -15.85
C THR A 6 -0.29 3.09 -16.07
N ASP A 7 0.90 3.55 -16.45
CA ASP A 7 1.20 4.95 -16.76
C ASP A 7 0.39 5.43 -17.99
N LYS A 8 0.37 4.63 -19.06
CA LYS A 8 -0.43 4.92 -20.26
C LYS A 8 -1.94 4.96 -19.99
N ALA A 9 -2.45 4.07 -19.13
CA ALA A 9 -3.85 4.06 -18.74
C ALA A 9 -4.22 5.29 -17.90
N LEU A 10 -3.32 5.70 -17.00
CA LEU A 10 -3.49 6.91 -16.18
C LEU A 10 -3.50 8.17 -17.05
N ILE A 11 -2.54 8.34 -17.97
CA ILE A 11 -2.48 9.51 -18.87
C ILE A 11 -3.75 9.63 -19.73
N GLN A 12 -4.28 8.51 -20.22
CA GLN A 12 -5.51 8.48 -21.02
C GLN A 12 -6.73 8.95 -20.19
N ILE A 13 -6.87 8.42 -18.97
CA ILE A 13 -7.96 8.77 -18.04
C ILE A 13 -7.84 10.25 -17.64
N PHE A 14 -6.63 10.74 -17.39
CA PHE A 14 -6.37 12.15 -17.12
C PHE A 14 -6.77 13.04 -18.30
N CYS A 15 -6.47 12.67 -19.54
CA CYS A 15 -6.78 13.48 -20.72
C CYS A 15 -8.29 13.53 -21.04
N GLU A 16 -9.02 12.43 -20.81
CA GLU A 16 -10.48 12.38 -20.95
C GLU A 16 -11.19 13.20 -19.87
N VAL A 17 -10.69 13.15 -18.63
CA VAL A 17 -11.24 13.91 -17.49
C VAL A 17 -10.91 15.40 -17.60
N MET A 18 -9.73 15.76 -18.14
CA MET A 18 -9.30 17.16 -18.29
C MET A 18 -9.82 17.85 -19.55
N GLY A 19 -10.46 17.13 -20.49
CA GLY A 19 -10.80 17.65 -21.82
C GLY A 19 -12.06 18.52 -21.96
N ARG A 20 -12.88 18.74 -20.92
CA ARG A 20 -14.18 19.44 -21.09
C ARG A 20 -14.68 20.34 -19.94
N ALA A 21 -13.80 20.97 -19.16
CA ALA A 21 -14.25 21.90 -18.11
C ALA A 21 -13.80 23.34 -18.39
N ARG A 22 -14.76 24.23 -18.61
CA ARG A 22 -14.54 25.68 -18.78
C ARG A 22 -13.88 26.26 -17.52
N ALA A 23 -12.77 26.93 -17.75
CA ALA A 23 -11.88 27.52 -16.76
C ALA A 23 -12.60 28.51 -15.81
N ILE A 24 -12.00 28.67 -14.62
CA ILE A 24 -12.10 29.80 -13.66
C ILE A 24 -12.73 29.45 -12.30
N HIS A 25 -13.53 28.38 -12.14
CA HIS A 25 -14.01 27.94 -10.80
C HIS A 25 -13.47 26.56 -10.32
N ALA A 26 -12.64 25.88 -11.12
CA ALA A 26 -12.16 24.52 -10.83
C ALA A 26 -10.84 24.46 -10.03
N PHE A 27 -10.14 25.59 -9.85
CA PHE A 27 -8.84 25.63 -9.17
C PHE A 27 -8.90 25.21 -7.68
N PRO A 28 -9.94 25.58 -6.90
CA PRO A 28 -10.08 25.11 -5.52
C PRO A 28 -10.46 23.61 -5.43
N LEU A 29 -11.21 23.10 -6.42
CA LEU A 29 -11.63 21.69 -6.51
C LEU A 29 -10.48 20.76 -6.92
N LEU A 30 -9.57 21.25 -7.77
CA LEU A 30 -8.39 20.53 -8.22
C LEU A 30 -7.38 20.31 -7.06
N LEU A 31 -7.26 21.28 -6.15
CA LEU A 31 -6.40 21.18 -4.96
C LEU A 31 -6.94 20.19 -3.91
N LEU A 32 -8.26 20.05 -3.80
CA LEU A 32 -8.90 19.08 -2.89
C LEU A 32 -8.75 17.64 -3.39
N PHE A 33 -8.72 17.43 -4.71
CA PHE A 33 -8.54 16.10 -5.30
C PHE A 33 -7.13 15.54 -5.05
N GLN A 34 -6.11 16.40 -5.06
CA GLN A 34 -4.73 16.02 -4.74
C GLN A 34 -4.59 15.50 -3.30
N PHE A 35 -5.42 15.97 -2.36
CA PHE A 35 -5.35 15.59 -0.95
C PHE A 35 -5.89 14.18 -0.69
N PHE A 36 -6.87 13.71 -1.48
CA PHE A 36 -7.49 12.39 -1.32
C PHE A 36 -6.59 11.25 -1.82
N VAL A 37 -5.70 11.51 -2.78
CA VAL A 37 -4.84 10.49 -3.40
C VAL A 37 -3.74 10.01 -2.45
N ILE A 38 -3.21 10.90 -1.60
CA ILE A 38 -2.05 10.62 -0.73
C ILE A 38 -2.36 9.55 0.34
N ALA A 39 -3.59 9.52 0.85
CA ALA A 39 -3.99 8.56 1.90
C ALA A 39 -4.15 7.13 1.38
N ALA A 40 -4.39 6.95 0.07
CA ALA A 40 -4.52 5.62 -0.54
C ALA A 40 -3.16 4.97 -0.86
N GLU A 41 -2.13 5.77 -1.14
CA GLU A 41 -0.80 5.29 -1.54
C GLU A 41 0.04 4.73 -0.38
N ALA A 42 -0.15 5.21 0.85
CA ALA A 42 0.64 4.71 1.98
C ALA A 42 0.39 3.21 2.24
N ASN A 43 -0.87 2.79 2.16
CA ASN A 43 -1.30 1.42 2.46
C ASN A 43 -0.89 0.44 1.33
N THR A 44 -0.86 0.90 0.08
CA THR A 44 -0.46 0.06 -1.07
C THR A 44 1.05 -0.19 -1.13
N LEU A 45 1.86 0.75 -0.63
CA LEU A 45 3.31 0.57 -0.51
C LEU A 45 3.67 -0.43 0.59
N GLU A 46 3.05 -0.31 1.77
CA GLU A 46 3.26 -1.25 2.89
C GLU A 46 2.82 -2.68 2.53
N TYR A 47 1.76 -2.83 1.72
CA TYR A 47 1.36 -4.11 1.15
C TYR A 47 2.44 -4.74 0.26
N GLY A 48 3.16 -3.94 -0.54
CA GLY A 48 4.25 -4.42 -1.39
C GLY A 48 5.40 -5.02 -0.58
N TYR A 49 5.80 -4.37 0.50
CA TYR A 49 6.84 -4.89 1.39
C TYR A 49 6.41 -6.18 2.07
N MET A 50 5.13 -6.28 2.45
CA MET A 50 4.65 -7.51 3.03
C MET A 50 4.62 -8.70 2.06
N GLN A 51 4.38 -8.48 0.77
CA GLN A 51 4.49 -9.57 -0.21
C GLN A 51 5.90 -10.16 -0.26
N ILE A 52 6.92 -9.31 -0.15
CA ILE A 52 8.32 -9.76 -0.09
C ILE A 52 8.55 -10.59 1.16
N LEU A 53 8.06 -10.12 2.33
CA LEU A 53 8.14 -10.88 3.58
C LEU A 53 7.48 -12.27 3.48
N MET A 54 6.31 -12.35 2.85
CA MET A 54 5.58 -13.61 2.64
C MET A 54 6.37 -14.61 1.78
N ASP A 55 6.99 -14.12 0.71
CA ASP A 55 7.78 -14.94 -0.23
C ASP A 55 9.05 -15.47 0.45
N GLU A 56 9.79 -14.60 1.14
CA GLU A 56 11.03 -14.96 1.84
C GLU A 56 10.81 -15.97 2.98
N TRP A 57 9.70 -15.84 3.72
CA TRP A 57 9.36 -16.74 4.82
C TRP A 57 8.52 -17.95 4.40
N ASP A 58 8.12 -18.04 3.13
CA ASP A 58 7.23 -19.09 2.60
C ASP A 58 5.96 -19.28 3.45
N ILE A 59 5.34 -18.15 3.85
CA ILE A 59 4.11 -18.14 4.65
C ILE A 59 2.94 -17.50 3.90
N LYS A 60 1.74 -18.05 4.14
CA LYS A 60 0.49 -17.45 3.65
C LYS A 60 -0.66 -17.69 4.63
N PRO A 61 -0.78 -16.84 5.68
CA PRO A 61 -1.89 -16.91 6.62
C PRO A 61 -3.25 -16.72 5.92
N PRO A 62 -4.31 -17.44 6.33
CA PRO A 62 -5.62 -17.35 5.69
C PRO A 62 -6.26 -15.97 5.71
N SER A 63 -5.93 -15.13 6.71
CA SER A 63 -6.43 -13.76 6.83
C SER A 63 -5.74 -12.76 5.89
N TRP A 64 -4.60 -13.12 5.30
CA TRP A 64 -3.78 -12.20 4.48
C TRP A 64 -4.27 -12.19 3.03
N THR A 65 -5.52 -11.78 2.84
CA THR A 65 -6.21 -11.78 1.53
C THR A 65 -6.56 -10.38 1.02
N SER A 66 -6.67 -9.40 1.90
CA SER A 66 -6.92 -8.00 1.54
C SER A 66 -5.65 -7.35 0.99
N SER A 67 -5.79 -6.31 0.16
CA SER A 67 -4.66 -5.46 -0.26
C SER A 67 -4.20 -4.49 0.83
N ASP A 68 -4.93 -4.39 1.94
CA ASP A 68 -4.59 -3.58 3.10
C ASP A 68 -4.18 -4.49 4.27
N PRO A 69 -2.90 -4.48 4.69
CA PRO A 69 -2.43 -5.21 5.87
C PRO A 69 -3.12 -4.81 7.18
N CYS A 70 -3.69 -3.60 7.25
CA CYS A 70 -4.42 -3.11 8.41
C CYS A 70 -5.88 -3.59 8.46
N ASP A 71 -6.38 -4.19 7.38
CA ASP A 71 -7.76 -4.67 7.24
C ASP A 71 -7.90 -6.12 7.70
N GLY A 72 -7.64 -6.35 8.99
CA GLY A 72 -7.96 -7.62 9.65
C GLY A 72 -6.97 -8.76 9.41
N TRP A 73 -5.74 -8.46 8.99
CA TRP A 73 -4.68 -9.47 8.93
C TRP A 73 -4.30 -9.96 10.32
N GLU A 74 -4.29 -11.28 10.51
CA GLU A 74 -3.82 -11.90 11.74
C GLU A 74 -2.35 -11.59 11.98
N GLY A 75 -1.99 -11.29 13.23
CA GLY A 75 -0.63 -10.95 13.61
C GLY A 75 -0.19 -9.53 13.24
N ILE A 76 -1.04 -8.72 12.58
CA ILE A 76 -0.70 -7.34 12.21
C ILE A 76 -1.49 -6.35 13.04
N LYS A 77 -0.79 -5.34 13.57
CA LYS A 77 -1.44 -4.18 14.19
C LYS A 77 -0.98 -2.91 13.49
N CYS A 78 -1.96 -2.05 13.26
CA CYS A 78 -1.72 -0.73 12.70
C CYS A 78 -2.12 0.38 13.67
N THR A 79 -1.42 1.51 13.57
CA THR A 79 -1.77 2.77 14.22
C THR A 79 -1.81 3.85 13.16
N ASN A 80 -2.92 4.58 13.04
CA ASN A 80 -3.12 5.59 11.98
C ASN A 80 -2.85 5.05 10.56
N SER A 81 -3.33 3.84 10.26
CA SER A 81 -3.12 3.15 8.97
C SER A 81 -1.67 2.85 8.62
N ARG A 82 -0.78 2.74 9.62
CA ARG A 82 0.61 2.31 9.45
C ARG A 82 0.88 1.08 10.28
N ILE A 83 1.62 0.11 9.73
CA ILE A 83 2.00 -1.11 10.44
C ILE A 83 2.95 -0.76 11.59
N THR A 84 2.56 -1.07 12.82
CA THR A 84 3.37 -0.83 14.03
C THR A 84 3.78 -2.09 14.76
N SER A 85 3.10 -3.21 14.51
CA SER A 85 3.47 -4.50 15.07
C SER A 85 3.17 -5.62 14.09
N ILE A 86 4.15 -6.50 13.97
CA ILE A 86 4.05 -7.78 13.27
C ILE A 86 4.30 -8.85 14.32
N ALA A 87 3.42 -9.83 14.44
CA ALA A 87 3.51 -10.92 15.39
C ALA A 87 3.23 -12.23 14.65
N LEU A 88 4.32 -12.89 14.24
CA LEU A 88 4.30 -14.13 13.47
C LEU A 88 4.83 -15.32 14.26
N ALA A 89 5.02 -15.13 15.58
CA ALA A 89 5.37 -16.22 16.49
C ALA A 89 4.36 -17.37 16.27
N ASP A 90 4.88 -18.57 16.09
CA ASP A 90 4.14 -19.81 15.80
C ASP A 90 3.71 -20.04 14.33
N MET A 91 4.08 -19.16 13.38
CA MET A 91 3.83 -19.38 11.95
C MET A 91 4.88 -20.27 11.24
N GLY A 92 5.86 -20.80 11.97
CA GLY A 92 6.85 -21.72 11.41
C GLY A 92 7.77 -21.09 10.35
N LEU A 93 8.08 -19.79 10.51
CA LEU A 93 8.92 -19.02 9.61
C LEU A 93 10.23 -19.75 9.31
N LYS A 94 10.62 -19.78 8.03
CA LYS A 94 11.90 -20.31 7.57
C LYS A 94 12.69 -19.21 6.90
N GLY A 95 14.02 -19.35 6.83
CA GLY A 95 14.87 -18.38 6.15
C GLY A 95 15.41 -17.28 7.08
N GLN A 96 15.74 -16.13 6.49
CA GLN A 96 16.32 -14.98 7.19
C GLN A 96 15.29 -13.85 7.30
N LEU A 97 15.55 -12.89 8.20
CA LEU A 97 14.76 -11.67 8.28
C LEU A 97 15.01 -10.83 7.03
N PRO A 98 14.01 -10.50 6.20
CA PRO A 98 14.22 -9.73 4.98
C PRO A 98 14.60 -8.28 5.32
N THR A 99 15.54 -7.71 4.56
CA THR A 99 16.04 -6.35 4.77
C THR A 99 14.95 -5.29 4.56
N ASP A 100 13.97 -5.57 3.70
CA ASP A 100 12.84 -4.70 3.40
C ASP A 100 11.94 -4.43 4.62
N ILE A 101 12.12 -5.17 5.74
CA ILE A 101 11.42 -4.86 6.98
C ILE A 101 11.78 -3.48 7.54
N GLU A 102 12.98 -2.97 7.22
CA GLU A 102 13.41 -1.61 7.59
C GLU A 102 12.55 -0.53 6.91
N LEU A 103 11.83 -0.86 5.84
CA LEU A 103 10.95 0.05 5.11
C LEU A 103 9.62 0.29 5.84
N LEU A 104 9.29 -0.54 6.84
CA LEU A 104 8.17 -0.32 7.75
C LEU A 104 8.61 0.66 8.85
N SER A 105 8.66 1.94 8.51
CA SER A 105 9.27 2.98 9.35
C SER A 105 8.64 3.16 10.73
N GLU A 106 7.38 2.73 10.90
CA GLU A 106 6.65 2.81 12.17
C GLU A 106 6.63 1.50 12.95
N LEU A 107 7.32 0.45 12.46
CA LEU A 107 7.36 -0.84 13.11
C LEU A 107 8.11 -0.74 14.45
N GLN A 108 7.44 -1.17 15.51
CA GLN A 108 7.97 -1.12 16.88
C GLN A 108 8.18 -2.52 17.46
N ILE A 109 7.37 -3.50 17.02
CA ILE A 109 7.33 -4.85 17.59
C ILE A 109 7.33 -5.87 16.46
N LEU A 110 8.24 -6.85 16.57
CA LEU A 110 8.38 -8.01 15.67
C LEU A 110 8.39 -9.32 16.48
#